data_AF-A0A2V5VBE4-F1
#
_entry.id   AF-A0A2V5VBE4-F1
#
_cell.length_a   1.000
_cell.length_b   1.000
_cell.length_c   1.000
_cell.angle_alpha   90.00
_cell.angle_beta   90.00
_cell.angle_gamma   90.00
#
_symmetry.space_group_name_H-M   'P 1'
#
loop_
_entity.id
_entity.type
_entity.pdbx_description
1 polymer ?
#
loop_
_entity_poly.entity_id
_entity_poly.type
_entity_poly.pdbx_seq_one_letter_code
_entity_poly.pdbx_strand_id
1 'polypeptide(L)'
;MNAQDTSAEPTPDLQLEIAHLLLIDVVGYSKLLMNEQIELLQELQQIVRGTESFRAAEASGKLIRVPTGDGMALLFFHSPEEPVRCRC
;
A
#
# COMPACT_ATOMS: atom_id res chain seq x y z
N MET A 1 38.21 -15.58 37.33
CA MET A 1 37.15 -15.94 36.36
C MET A 1 36.21 -14.75 36.28
N ASN A 2 36.46 -13.81 35.36
CA ASN A 2 35.61 -12.63 35.18
C ASN A 2 34.71 -12.87 33.97
N ALA A 3 33.44 -13.15 34.22
CA ALA A 3 32.41 -13.13 33.19
C ALA A 3 32.08 -11.66 32.92
N GLN A 4 32.56 -11.13 31.80
CA GLN A 4 32.07 -9.86 31.26
C GLN A 4 30.71 -10.16 30.61
N ASP A 5 29.66 -9.84 31.36
CA ASP A 5 28.30 -9.74 30.84
C ASP A 5 28.26 -8.54 29.87
N THR A 6 28.40 -8.84 28.57
CA THR A 6 28.29 -7.82 27.52
C THR A 6 26.81 -7.52 27.37
N SER A 7 26.35 -6.48 28.07
CA SER A 7 25.02 -5.92 27.87
C SER A 7 24.85 -5.59 26.39
N ALA A 8 23.95 -6.31 25.72
CA ALA A 8 23.56 -5.99 24.36
C ALA A 8 22.95 -4.59 24.38
N GLU A 9 23.63 -3.62 23.76
CA GLU A 9 23.08 -2.28 23.60
C GLU A 9 21.72 -2.39 22.87
N PRO A 10 20.66 -1.73 23.38
CA PRO A 10 19.37 -1.76 22.71
C PRO A 10 19.53 -1.15 21.32
N THR A 11 19.08 -1.90 20.31
CA THR A 11 18.98 -1.42 18.94
C THR A 11 18.23 -0.10 18.94
N PRO A 12 18.68 0.92 18.17
CA PRO A 12 18.06 2.25 18.21
C PRO A 12 16.55 2.11 17.99
N ASP A 13 15.77 2.75 18.86
CA ASP A 13 14.31 2.73 18.81
C ASP A 13 13.84 3.02 17.39
N LEU A 14 13.32 1.99 16.71
CA LEU A 14 12.75 2.12 15.38
C LEU A 14 11.58 3.10 15.48
N GLN A 15 11.67 4.23 14.77
CA GLN A 15 10.57 5.20 14.73
C GLN A 15 9.34 4.52 14.13
N LEU A 16 8.28 4.42 14.93
CA LEU A 16 7.00 3.89 14.49
C LEU A 16 6.31 4.92 13.58
N GLU A 17 5.92 4.50 12.38
CA GLU A 17 5.17 5.33 11.43
C GLU A 17 3.77 4.74 11.22
N ILE A 18 2.76 5.60 11.09
CA ILE A 18 1.38 5.17 10.84
C ILE A 18 1.15 5.14 9.34
N ALA A 19 0.74 3.97 8.83
CA ALA A 19 0.25 3.82 7.47
C ALA A 19 -1.28 3.78 7.46
N HIS A 20 -1.88 4.30 6.39
CA HIS A 20 -3.32 4.28 6.15
C HIS A 20 -3.58 3.47 4.90
N LEU A 21 -4.38 2.42 5.07
CA LEU A 21 -4.56 1.38 4.06
C LEU A 21 -5.85 1.60 3.29
N LEU A 22 -5.75 1.69 1.96
CA LEU A 22 -6.87 1.50 1.04
C LEU A 22 -6.77 0.12 0.41
N LEU A 23 -7.78 -0.72 0.64
CA LEU A 23 -7.96 -1.99 -0.05
C LEU A 23 -9.05 -1.82 -1.11
N ILE A 24 -8.72 -2.22 -2.34
CA ILE A 24 -9.65 -2.23 -3.47
C ILE A 24 -9.69 -3.64 -4.01
N ASP A 25 -10.90 -4.16 -4.20
CA ASP A 25 -11.16 -5.51 -4.70
C ASP A 25 -12.23 -5.46 -5.80
N VAL A 26 -12.04 -6.29 -6.82
CA VAL A 26 -12.97 -6.46 -7.94
C VAL A 26 -14.00 -7.51 -7.61
N VAL A 27 -15.24 -7.08 -7.39
CA VAL A 27 -16.35 -7.99 -7.11
C VAL A 27 -16.60 -8.93 -8.28
N GLY A 28 -16.56 -10.24 -8.01
CA GLY A 28 -16.82 -11.26 -9.03
C GLY A 28 -15.64 -11.57 -9.94
N TYR A 29 -14.43 -11.11 -9.60
CA TYR A 29 -13.19 -11.38 -10.33
C TYR A 29 -13.02 -12.85 -10.73
N SER A 30 -13.31 -13.78 -9.81
CA SER A 30 -13.16 -15.23 -10.05
C SER A 30 -14.14 -15.82 -11.08
N LYS A 31 -15.16 -15.07 -11.51
CA LYS A 31 -16.14 -15.51 -12.52
C LYS A 31 -15.74 -15.15 -13.95
N LEU A 32 -14.73 -14.30 -14.11
CA LEU A 32 -14.25 -13.80 -15.39
C LEU A 32 -13.23 -14.76 -16.02
N LEU A 33 -13.09 -14.69 -17.34
CA LEU A 33 -12.00 -15.37 -18.05
C LEU A 33 -10.66 -14.70 -17.73
N MET A 34 -9.56 -15.45 -17.84
CA MET A 34 -8.22 -14.97 -17.49
C MET A 34 -7.83 -13.68 -18.24
N ASN A 35 -8.22 -13.53 -19.51
CA ASN A 35 -7.95 -12.32 -20.27
C ASN A 35 -8.75 -11.12 -19.74
N GLU A 36 -10.02 -11.32 -19.41
CA GLU A 36 -10.90 -10.29 -18.84
C GLU A 36 -10.38 -9.85 -17.46
N GLN A 37 -9.89 -10.79 -16.65
CA GLN A 37 -9.24 -10.50 -15.38
C GLN A 37 -8.02 -9.58 -15.53
N ILE A 38 -7.16 -9.85 -16.51
CA ILE A 38 -5.97 -9.04 -16.80
C ILE A 38 -6.37 -7.63 -17.25
N GLU A 39 -7.32 -7.53 -18.19
CA GLU A 39 -7.80 -6.24 -18.70
C GLU A 39 -8.42 -5.39 -17.58
N LEU A 40 -9.26 -6.00 -16.75
CA LEU A 40 -9.94 -5.31 -15.66
C LEU A 40 -8.96 -4.82 -14.57
N LEU A 41 -7.95 -5.62 -14.23
CA LEU A 41 -6.89 -5.20 -13.32
C LEU A 41 -6.06 -4.07 -13.89
N GLN A 42 -5.76 -4.09 -15.19
CA GLN A 42 -5.05 -3.00 -15.85
C GLN A 42 -5.87 -1.72 -15.81
N GLU A 43 -7.17 -1.79 -16.11
CA GLU A 43 -8.08 -0.65 -16.04
C GLU A 43 -8.16 -0.08 -14.62
N LEU A 44 -8.33 -0.93 -13.60
CA LEU A 44 -8.33 -0.52 -12.21
C LEU A 44 -7.04 0.21 -11.83
N GLN A 45 -5.89 -0.32 -12.24
CA GLN A 45 -4.60 0.34 -11.99
C GLN A 45 -4.50 1.69 -12.68
N GLN A 46 -5.01 1.84 -13.91
CA GLN A 46 -5.00 3.14 -14.60
C GLN A 46 -5.89 4.16 -13.90
N ILE A 47 -7.10 3.76 -13.48
CA ILE A 47 -8.03 4.62 -12.76
C ILE A 47 -7.36 5.13 -11.47
N VAL A 48 -6.83 4.23 -10.66
CA VAL A 48 -6.21 4.57 -9.38
C VAL A 48 -4.99 5.47 -9.58
N ARG A 49 -4.14 5.19 -10.57
CA ARG A 49 -2.98 6.03 -10.92
C ARG A 49 -3.37 7.42 -11.42
N GLY A 50 -4.55 7.56 -12.00
CA GLY A 50 -5.09 8.84 -12.47
C GLY A 50 -5.51 9.79 -11.35
N THR A 51 -5.69 9.30 -10.13
CA THR A 51 -6.19 10.11 -9.01
C THR A 51 -5.13 11.07 -8.47
N GLU A 52 -5.55 12.26 -8.05
CA GLU A 52 -4.64 13.29 -7.55
C GLU A 52 -3.90 12.83 -6.28
N SER A 53 -4.61 12.19 -5.35
CA SER A 53 -4.02 11.67 -4.11
C SER A 53 -2.99 10.58 -4.36
N PHE A 54 -3.21 9.68 -5.34
CA PHE A 54 -2.21 8.70 -5.73
C PHE A 54 -0.96 9.38 -6.26
N ARG A 55 -1.12 10.33 -7.20
CA ARG A 55 0.01 11.05 -7.79
C ARG A 55 0.77 11.88 -6.77
N ALA A 56 0.07 12.53 -5.83
CA ALA A 56 0.68 13.31 -4.76
C ALA A 56 1.48 12.42 -3.80
N ALA A 57 0.90 11.29 -3.36
CA ALA A 57 1.56 10.34 -2.49
C ALA A 57 2.76 9.67 -3.20
N GLU A 58 2.63 9.32 -4.48
CA GLU A 58 3.73 8.79 -5.29
C GLU A 58 4.87 9.81 -5.46
N ALA A 59 4.55 11.08 -5.77
CA ALA A 59 5.54 12.14 -5.93
C ALA A 59 6.30 12.45 -4.64
N SER A 60 5.65 12.29 -3.48
CA SER A 60 6.27 12.45 -2.16
C SER A 60 7.07 11.23 -1.70
N GLY A 61 7.03 10.12 -2.43
CA GLY A 61 7.65 8.85 -2.03
C GLY A 61 6.96 8.16 -0.85
N LYS A 62 5.76 8.61 -0.46
CA LYS A 62 4.99 8.12 0.69
C LYS A 62 3.81 7.23 0.28
N LEU A 63 4.05 6.37 -0.71
CA LEU A 63 3.06 5.43 -1.22
C LEU A 63 3.69 4.05 -1.40
N ILE A 64 3.11 3.04 -0.76
CA ILE A 64 3.42 1.63 -1.04
C ILE A 64 2.22 1.00 -1.76
N ARG A 65 2.52 0.22 -2.80
CA ARG A 65 1.54 -0.47 -3.64
C ARG A 65 1.78 -1.97 -3.55
N VAL A 66 0.76 -2.73 -3.19
CA VAL A 66 0.84 -4.18 -3.09
C VAL A 66 -0.31 -4.80 -3.90
N PRO A 67 -0.03 -5.61 -4.95
CA PRO A 67 -1.07 -6.34 -5.65
C PRO A 67 -1.63 -7.46 -4.77
N THR A 68 -2.95 -7.62 -4.70
CA THR A 68 -3.61 -8.63 -3.84
C THR A 68 -4.20 -9.81 -4.62
N GLY A 69 -4.03 -9.83 -5.95
CA GLY A 69 -4.54 -10.88 -6.85
C GLY A 69 -5.72 -10.38 -7.67
N ASP A 70 -6.82 -10.07 -7.01
CA ASP A 70 -8.08 -9.52 -7.56
C ASP A 70 -8.19 -7.99 -7.43
N GLY A 71 -7.18 -7.36 -6.85
CA GLY A 71 -7.17 -5.91 -6.66
C GLY A 71 -5.84 -5.38 -6.17
N MET A 72 -5.90 -4.37 -5.30
CA MET A 72 -4.72 -3.65 -4.83
C MET A 72 -4.87 -3.09 -3.42
N ALA A 73 -3.76 -3.13 -2.69
CA ALA A 73 -3.56 -2.42 -1.44
C ALA A 73 -2.66 -1.21 -1.67
N LEU A 74 -3.09 -0.05 -1.19
CA LEU A 74 -2.32 1.20 -1.17
C LEU A 74 -2.12 1.64 0.27
N LEU A 75 -0.87 1.92 0.62
CA LEU A 75 -0.52 2.44 1.93
C LEU A 75 -0.05 3.88 1.77
N PHE A 76 -0.75 4.78 2.44
CA PHE A 76 -0.47 6.21 2.52
C PHE A 76 0.12 6.53 3.89
N PHE A 77 1.10 7.42 3.96
CA PHE A 77 1.80 7.72 5.22
C PHE A 77 1.61 9.17 5.68
N HIS A 78 0.76 9.96 5.02
CA HIS A 78 0.62 11.38 5.34
C HIS A 78 -0.67 11.71 6.10
N SER A 79 -1.85 11.33 5.59
CA SER A 79 -3.13 11.66 6.26
C SER A 79 -4.22 10.61 6.03
N PRO A 80 -5.08 10.31 7.02
CA PRO A 80 -6.13 9.29 6.91
C PRO A 80 -7.17 9.62 5.82
N GLU A 81 -7.18 10.86 5.33
CA GLU A 81 -8.05 11.31 4.25
C GLU A 81 -7.54 10.91 2.85
N GLU A 82 -6.23 10.68 2.66
CA GLU A 82 -5.65 10.35 1.35
C GLU A 82 -6.22 9.06 0.74
N PRO A 83 -6.38 7.95 1.51
CA PRO A 83 -7.11 6.77 1.05
C PRO A 83 -8.50 7.08 0.48
N VAL A 84 -9.24 7.99 1.12
CA VAL A 84 -10.62 8.32 0.75
C VAL A 84 -10.63 9.15 -0.54
N ARG A 85 -9.72 10.13 -0.65
CA ARG A 85 -9.56 10.96 -1.86
C ARG A 85 -9.05 10.17 -3.07
N CYS A 86 -8.42 9.02 -2.84
CA CYS A 86 -7.99 8.11 -3.91
C CYS A 86 -9.14 7.34 -4.55
N ARG A 87 -10.34 7.35 -3.94
CA ARG A 87 -11.51 6.61 -4.45
C ARG A 87 -12.61 7.51 -5.02
N CYS A 88 -12.47 8.84 -4.95
CA CYS A 88 -13.48 9.82 -5.33
C CYS A 88 -12.87 10.89 -6.23
#